data_AF-A0A7X6NGL8-F1
#
_entry.id   AF-A0A7X6NGL8-F1
#
_cell.length_a   1.000
_cell.length_b   1.000
_cell.length_c   1.000
_cell.angle_alpha   90.00
_cell.angle_beta   90.00
_cell.angle_gamma   90.00
#
_symmetry.space_group_name_H-M   'P 1'
#
loop_
_entity.id
_entity.type
_entity.pdbx_description
1 polymer ?
#
loop_
_entity_poly.entity_id
_entity_poly.type
_entity_poly.pdbx_seq_one_letter_code
_entity_poly.pdbx_strand_id
1 'polypeptide(L)'
;MKKGKRIISILLVLVMLFSLAGCQSQQTVEEPPKEPETEALYTPGTYTGKGAGINGEIQVEVTVTENEITDIKVVSHNETPGVSDLAISDIPANIVKHQSLGIDIIAGATGSSRGILEAVANALEQAGADIEALKAKEVKSETGPLKTTEKEVDVVVIGAGGAGLAAAVSAHQNGATVLVLEKMPKVGGNTILSGAAYNAVDPE
;
A
#
# COMPACT_ATOMS: atom_id res chain seq x y z
N MET A 1 -22.53 67.24 -29.02
CA MET A 1 -22.77 65.88 -28.45
C MET A 1 -23.44 64.86 -29.40
N LYS A 2 -23.79 65.19 -30.66
CA LYS A 2 -24.47 64.25 -31.59
C LYS A 2 -23.53 63.42 -32.50
N LYS A 3 -22.27 63.83 -32.70
CA LYS A 3 -21.31 63.12 -33.57
C LYS A 3 -20.65 61.90 -32.89
N GLY A 4 -20.35 61.97 -31.60
CA GLY A 4 -19.74 60.86 -30.84
C GLY A 4 -20.67 59.65 -30.66
N LYS A 5 -21.98 59.87 -30.46
CA LYS A 5 -22.97 58.78 -30.34
C LYS A 5 -23.16 57.98 -31.64
N ARG A 6 -23.00 58.62 -32.81
CA ARG A 6 -23.08 57.94 -34.12
C ARG A 6 -21.87 57.05 -34.39
N ILE A 7 -20.67 57.46 -33.97
CA ILE A 7 -19.45 56.67 -34.12
C ILE A 7 -19.47 55.46 -33.19
N ILE A 8 -19.98 55.62 -31.96
CA ILE A 8 -20.13 54.51 -31.01
C ILE A 8 -21.19 53.51 -31.50
N SER A 9 -22.32 53.96 -32.06
CA SER A 9 -23.33 53.04 -32.63
C SER A 9 -22.84 52.31 -33.89
N ILE A 10 -22.00 52.93 -34.73
CA ILE A 10 -21.42 52.25 -35.91
C ILE A 10 -20.35 51.23 -35.48
N LEU A 11 -19.55 51.54 -34.45
CA LEU A 11 -18.55 50.62 -33.91
C LEU A 11 -19.19 49.39 -33.23
N LEU A 12 -20.33 49.58 -32.54
CA LEU A 12 -21.05 48.52 -31.85
C LEU A 12 -21.80 47.58 -32.82
N VAL A 13 -22.27 48.11 -33.96
CA VAL A 13 -22.85 47.31 -35.05
C VAL A 13 -21.77 46.54 -35.83
N LEU A 14 -20.56 47.12 -36.00
CA LEU A 14 -19.43 46.43 -36.65
C LEU A 14 -18.92 45.24 -35.83
N VAL A 15 -18.96 45.33 -34.50
CA VAL A 15 -18.54 44.26 -33.58
C VAL A 15 -19.59 43.13 -33.49
N MET A 16 -20.88 43.44 -33.67
CA MET A 16 -21.95 42.42 -33.75
C MET A 16 -22.04 41.73 -35.13
N LEU A 17 -21.48 42.32 -36.20
CA LEU A 17 -21.44 41.70 -37.53
C LEU A 17 -20.28 40.70 -37.71
N PHE A 18 -19.25 40.76 -36.86
CA PHE A 18 -18.14 39.81 -36.88
C PHE A 18 -18.43 38.48 -36.15
N SER A 19 -19.61 38.34 -35.54
CA SER A 19 -20.00 37.14 -34.77
C SER A 19 -20.82 36.11 -35.55
N LEU A 20 -21.06 36.30 -36.87
CA LEU A 20 -21.92 35.42 -37.68
C LEU A 20 -21.24 34.71 -38.87
N ALA A 21 -19.92 34.77 -39.00
CA ALA A 21 -19.20 34.03 -40.04
C ALA A 21 -18.27 32.98 -39.42
N GLY A 22 -18.79 31.77 -39.20
CA GLY A 22 -18.02 30.68 -38.59
C GLY A 22 -18.68 29.31 -38.64
N CYS A 23 -19.42 28.99 -39.70
CA CYS A 23 -19.79 27.62 -40.04
C CYS A 23 -19.69 27.46 -41.55
N GLN A 24 -18.47 27.18 -42.04
CA GLN A 24 -18.25 26.68 -43.38
C GLN A 24 -17.86 25.22 -43.26
N SER A 25 -18.68 24.37 -43.89
CA SER A 25 -18.44 22.95 -44.11
C SER A 25 -17.06 22.75 -44.75
N GLN A 26 -16.07 22.45 -43.92
CA GLN A 26 -14.79 21.90 -44.34
C GLN A 26 -14.85 20.42 -44.00
N GLN A 27 -14.76 19.57 -45.01
CA GLN A 27 -14.57 18.15 -44.83
C GLN A 27 -13.32 17.95 -43.97
N THR A 28 -13.54 17.64 -42.70
CA THR A 28 -12.53 17.03 -41.84
C THR A 28 -12.26 15.67 -42.47
N VAL A 29 -11.07 15.52 -43.06
CA VAL A 29 -10.46 14.21 -43.14
C VAL A 29 -10.24 13.82 -41.68
N GLU A 30 -11.13 12.98 -41.15
CA GLU A 30 -10.91 12.35 -39.84
C GLU A 30 -9.60 11.55 -39.94
N GLU A 31 -8.56 12.06 -39.29
CA GLU A 31 -7.50 11.19 -38.78
C GLU A 31 -8.17 10.09 -37.96
N PRO A 32 -7.70 8.84 -38.08
CA PRO A 32 -8.25 7.75 -37.29
C PRO A 32 -8.15 8.11 -35.79
N PRO A 33 -9.11 7.67 -34.96
CA PRO A 33 -9.15 8.02 -33.56
C PRO A 33 -7.81 7.63 -32.93
N LYS A 34 -7.07 8.62 -32.42
CA LYS A 34 -5.93 8.36 -31.56
C LYS A 34 -6.49 7.60 -30.36
N GLU A 35 -6.22 6.30 -30.30
CA GLU A 35 -6.48 5.46 -29.13
C GLU A 35 -5.98 6.21 -27.89
N PRO A 36 -6.64 6.05 -26.71
CA PRO A 36 -6.14 6.68 -25.51
C PRO A 36 -4.72 6.16 -25.30
N GLU A 37 -3.72 7.01 -25.56
CA GLU A 37 -2.34 6.74 -25.19
C GLU A 37 -2.35 6.68 -23.65
N THR A 38 -2.53 5.49 -23.11
CA THR A 38 -2.08 5.18 -21.76
C THR A 38 -0.59 5.46 -21.76
N GLU A 39 -0.19 6.60 -21.19
CA GLU A 39 1.21 6.89 -20.92
C GLU A 39 1.79 5.67 -20.17
N ALA A 40 2.81 5.06 -20.76
CA ALA A 40 3.49 3.92 -20.14
C ALA A 40 3.99 4.34 -18.75
N LEU A 41 3.53 3.64 -17.72
CA LEU A 41 3.87 3.87 -16.32
C LEU A 41 5.28 3.39 -15.98
N TYR A 42 5.77 2.39 -16.71
CA TYR A 42 7.08 1.79 -16.49
C TYR A 42 7.77 1.50 -17.82
N THR A 43 9.10 1.43 -17.78
CA THR A 43 9.89 0.76 -18.81
C THR A 43 9.82 -0.75 -18.56
N PRO A 44 9.34 -1.58 -19.50
CA PRO A 44 9.25 -3.01 -19.30
C PRO A 44 10.60 -3.65 -19.01
N GLY A 45 10.62 -4.54 -18.03
CA GLY A 45 11.85 -5.23 -17.66
C GLY A 45 11.81 -5.84 -16.28
N THR A 46 12.97 -6.36 -15.89
CA THR A 46 13.20 -6.90 -14.55
C THR A 46 14.29 -6.08 -13.88
N TYR A 47 13.96 -5.52 -12.73
CA TYR A 47 14.81 -4.60 -11.99
C TYR A 47 15.12 -5.17 -10.61
N THR A 48 16.34 -4.92 -10.15
CA THR A 48 16.78 -5.37 -8.84
C THR A 48 16.87 -4.19 -7.91
N GLY A 49 16.28 -4.32 -6.73
CA GLY A 49 16.32 -3.30 -5.70
C GLY A 49 16.75 -3.87 -4.35
N LYS A 50 17.24 -2.97 -3.50
CA LYS A 50 17.82 -3.30 -2.20
C LYS A 50 17.23 -2.39 -1.14
N GLY A 51 17.00 -2.92 0.05
CA GLY A 51 16.50 -2.16 1.19
C GLY A 51 17.05 -2.67 2.49
N ALA A 52 17.01 -1.84 3.53
CA ALA A 52 17.58 -2.18 4.83
C ALA A 52 16.65 -3.10 5.63
N GLY A 53 17.06 -4.36 5.81
CA GLY A 53 16.44 -5.29 6.76
C GLY A 53 17.00 -5.14 8.18
N ILE A 54 16.52 -5.98 9.10
CA ILE A 54 16.96 -5.99 10.50
C ILE A 54 18.33 -6.68 10.63
N ASN A 55 18.52 -7.78 9.90
CA ASN A 55 19.73 -8.61 9.99
C ASN A 55 20.65 -8.46 8.76
N GLY A 56 20.43 -7.44 7.94
CA GLY A 56 21.19 -7.17 6.73
C GLY A 56 20.33 -6.64 5.60
N GLU A 57 20.92 -6.52 4.43
CA GLU A 57 20.22 -6.07 3.23
C GLU A 57 19.19 -7.11 2.77
N ILE A 58 18.02 -6.64 2.34
CA ILE A 58 17.01 -7.41 1.62
C ILE A 58 17.10 -7.02 0.15
N GLN A 59 17.20 -8.01 -0.72
CA GLN A 59 17.25 -7.82 -2.16
C GLN A 59 15.99 -8.41 -2.80
N VAL A 60 15.39 -7.64 -3.70
CA VAL A 60 14.22 -8.07 -4.47
C VAL A 60 14.48 -7.94 -5.96
N GLU A 61 13.81 -8.79 -6.72
CA GLU A 61 13.68 -8.71 -8.17
C GLU A 61 12.23 -8.36 -8.51
N VAL A 62 12.01 -7.28 -9.25
CA VAL A 62 10.69 -6.77 -9.62
C VAL A 62 10.56 -6.81 -11.13
N THR A 63 9.53 -7.47 -11.63
CA THR A 63 9.19 -7.52 -13.06
C THR A 63 8.01 -6.60 -13.34
N VAL A 64 8.14 -5.78 -14.37
CA VAL A 64 7.11 -4.83 -14.80
C VAL A 64 6.88 -4.94 -16.32
N THR A 65 5.63 -4.70 -16.74
CA THR A 65 5.29 -4.34 -18.12
C THR A 65 5.18 -2.83 -18.22
N GLU A 66 4.67 -2.29 -19.34
CA GLU A 66 4.48 -0.84 -19.49
C GLU A 66 3.50 -0.27 -18.46
N ASN A 67 2.58 -1.08 -17.93
CA ASN A 67 1.45 -0.58 -17.15
C ASN A 67 1.23 -1.27 -15.80
N GLU A 68 1.95 -2.36 -15.51
CA GLU A 68 1.73 -3.16 -14.31
C GLU A 68 3.00 -3.81 -13.77
N ILE A 69 3.03 -3.98 -12.46
CA ILE A 69 3.98 -4.82 -11.71
C ILE A 69 3.45 -6.24 -11.74
N THR A 70 4.16 -7.16 -12.40
CA THR A 70 3.68 -8.53 -12.62
C THR A 70 4.24 -9.53 -11.63
N ASP A 71 5.44 -9.28 -11.11
CA ASP A 71 6.10 -10.20 -10.20
C ASP A 71 7.07 -9.46 -9.27
N ILE A 72 7.17 -9.94 -8.03
CA ILE A 72 8.15 -9.47 -7.06
C ILE A 72 8.67 -10.70 -6.31
N LYS A 73 9.98 -10.93 -6.42
CA LYS A 73 10.67 -12.02 -5.72
C LYS A 73 11.68 -11.47 -4.74
N VAL A 74 11.63 -11.95 -3.51
CA VAL A 74 12.73 -11.72 -2.55
C VAL A 74 13.84 -12.71 -2.88
N VAL A 75 14.93 -12.22 -3.46
CA VAL A 75 16.04 -13.06 -3.95
C VAL A 75 17.11 -13.33 -2.90
N SER A 76 17.24 -12.44 -1.90
CA SER A 76 18.20 -12.59 -0.80
C SER A 76 17.76 -11.79 0.43
N HIS A 77 17.92 -12.37 1.62
CA HIS A 77 17.73 -11.71 2.91
C HIS A 77 18.44 -12.48 4.03
N ASN A 78 18.64 -11.82 5.17
CA ASN A 78 19.20 -12.44 6.39
C ASN A 78 18.22 -12.41 7.58
N GLU A 79 16.94 -12.12 7.31
CA GLU A 79 15.90 -12.03 8.34
C GLU A 79 15.67 -13.34 9.11
N THR A 80 15.12 -13.22 10.31
CA THR A 80 14.91 -14.36 11.21
C THR A 80 13.76 -15.26 10.72
N PRO A 81 14.03 -16.56 10.44
CA PRO A 81 13.00 -17.51 10.01
C PRO A 81 11.84 -17.57 11.00
N GLY A 82 10.63 -17.66 10.47
CA GLY A 82 9.40 -17.65 11.25
C GLY A 82 8.95 -16.26 11.70
N VAL A 83 9.83 -15.26 11.82
CA VAL A 83 9.46 -13.89 12.25
C VAL A 83 9.00 -13.04 11.08
N SER A 84 9.81 -12.99 10.01
CA SER A 84 9.60 -12.13 8.85
C SER A 84 8.90 -12.84 7.69
N ASP A 85 8.64 -14.14 7.79
CA ASP A 85 8.13 -14.96 6.68
C ASP A 85 6.86 -14.36 6.05
N LEU A 86 5.92 -13.89 6.89
CA LEU A 86 4.71 -13.21 6.42
C LEU A 86 5.02 -11.88 5.71
N ALA A 87 6.02 -11.12 6.15
CA ALA A 87 6.42 -9.91 5.43
C ALA A 87 7.05 -10.26 4.08
N ILE A 88 7.85 -11.33 4.02
CA ILE A 88 8.51 -11.82 2.80
C ILE A 88 7.50 -12.35 1.78
N SER A 89 6.41 -12.97 2.22
CA SER A 89 5.36 -13.46 1.33
C SER A 89 4.31 -12.41 0.98
N ASP A 90 3.73 -11.75 2.00
CA ASP A 90 2.47 -11.03 1.85
C ASP A 90 2.68 -9.64 1.29
N ILE A 91 3.80 -8.96 1.60
CA ILE A 91 4.06 -7.61 1.08
C ILE A 91 4.26 -7.64 -0.44
N PRO A 92 5.16 -8.47 -1.01
CA PRO A 92 5.27 -8.62 -2.46
C PRO A 92 3.93 -8.96 -3.14
N ALA A 93 3.19 -9.92 -2.58
CA ALA A 93 1.90 -10.33 -3.12
C ALA A 93 0.88 -9.19 -3.11
N ASN A 94 0.81 -8.42 -2.02
CA ASN A 94 -0.10 -7.28 -1.90
C ASN A 94 0.29 -6.13 -2.84
N ILE A 95 1.59 -5.87 -3.04
CA ILE A 95 2.04 -4.86 -4.01
C ILE A 95 1.61 -5.24 -5.43
N VAL A 96 1.85 -6.50 -5.85
CA VAL A 96 1.41 -6.99 -7.17
C VAL A 96 -0.12 -6.95 -7.29
N LYS A 97 -0.84 -7.31 -6.23
CA LYS A 97 -2.30 -7.32 -6.25
C LYS A 97 -2.92 -5.92 -6.34
N HIS A 98 -2.40 -4.97 -5.57
CA HIS A 98 -2.97 -3.63 -5.45
C HIS A 98 -2.28 -2.59 -6.32
N GLN A 99 -1.16 -2.95 -6.96
CA GLN A 99 -0.35 -2.07 -7.79
C GLN A 99 -0.02 -0.77 -7.03
N SER A 100 0.37 -0.90 -5.76
CA SER A 100 0.56 0.20 -4.80
C SER A 100 1.70 -0.14 -3.82
N LEU A 101 2.44 0.89 -3.40
CA LEU A 101 3.41 0.82 -2.30
C LEU A 101 2.81 1.29 -0.97
N GLY A 102 1.56 1.78 -0.96
CA GLY A 102 0.79 2.15 0.23
C GLY A 102 0.25 0.96 1.01
N ILE A 103 0.99 -0.15 1.05
CA ILE A 103 0.59 -1.41 1.68
C ILE A 103 0.91 -1.36 3.17
N ASP A 104 0.01 -1.90 4.00
CA ASP A 104 0.23 -2.02 5.43
C ASP A 104 1.40 -2.96 5.74
N ILE A 105 2.24 -2.53 6.69
CA ILE A 105 3.34 -3.35 7.19
C ILE A 105 2.83 -4.45 8.14
N ILE A 106 3.58 -5.56 8.20
CA ILE A 106 3.22 -6.68 9.07
C ILE A 106 3.62 -6.39 10.52
N ALA A 107 2.66 -6.50 11.44
CA ALA A 107 2.91 -6.36 12.88
C ALA A 107 3.93 -7.40 13.37
N GLY A 108 4.98 -6.92 14.04
CA GLY A 108 6.09 -7.76 14.52
C GLY A 108 7.22 -7.97 13.50
N ALA A 109 7.04 -7.56 12.25
CA ALA A 109 8.06 -7.61 11.18
C ALA A 109 8.25 -6.22 10.53
N THR A 110 8.14 -5.14 11.31
CA THR A 110 8.16 -3.75 10.82
C THR A 110 9.44 -3.39 10.07
N GLY A 111 10.61 -3.78 10.60
CA GLY A 111 11.90 -3.53 9.96
C GLY A 111 11.99 -4.22 8.60
N SER A 112 11.72 -5.53 8.58
CA SER A 112 11.70 -6.34 7.36
C SER A 112 10.69 -5.82 6.34
N SER A 113 9.49 -5.43 6.80
CA SER A 113 8.43 -4.89 5.94
C SER A 113 8.86 -3.61 5.24
N ARG A 114 9.47 -2.67 5.99
CA ARG A 114 9.99 -1.43 5.43
C ARG A 114 11.16 -1.68 4.49
N GLY A 115 12.06 -2.60 4.83
CA GLY A 115 13.17 -3.00 3.97
C GLY A 115 12.69 -3.58 2.63
N ILE A 116 11.63 -4.40 2.63
CA ILE A 116 11.02 -4.90 1.39
C ILE A 116 10.38 -3.77 0.58
N LEU A 117 9.60 -2.88 1.21
CA LEU A 117 8.99 -1.74 0.54
C LEU A 117 10.04 -0.80 -0.07
N GLU A 118 11.13 -0.55 0.65
CA GLU A 118 12.28 0.22 0.17
C GLU A 118 12.98 -0.49 -1.01
N ALA A 119 13.22 -1.79 -0.90
CA ALA A 119 13.83 -2.57 -1.97
C ALA A 119 12.98 -2.55 -3.25
N VAL A 120 11.66 -2.70 -3.13
CA VAL A 120 10.75 -2.63 -4.26
C VAL A 120 10.71 -1.21 -4.84
N ALA A 121 10.65 -0.17 -4.00
CA ALA A 121 10.68 1.22 -4.46
C ALA A 121 11.96 1.51 -5.28
N ASN A 122 13.11 1.08 -4.78
CA ASN A 122 14.40 1.24 -5.47
C ASN A 122 14.47 0.48 -6.80
N ALA A 123 13.79 -0.67 -6.92
CA ALA A 123 13.68 -1.40 -8.18
C ALA A 123 12.76 -0.66 -9.17
N LEU A 124 11.61 -0.18 -8.71
CA LEU A 124 10.62 0.52 -9.53
C LEU A 124 11.10 1.89 -10.00
N GLU A 125 11.92 2.59 -9.20
CA GLU A 125 12.53 3.85 -9.61
C GLU A 125 13.44 3.68 -10.83
N GLN A 126 14.15 2.54 -10.93
CA GLN A 126 14.95 2.20 -12.13
C GLN A 126 14.07 1.92 -13.36
N ALA A 127 12.82 1.52 -13.16
CA ALA A 127 11.83 1.34 -14.23
C ALA A 127 11.16 2.66 -14.64
N GLY A 128 11.48 3.79 -13.99
CA GLY A 128 10.88 5.10 -14.24
C GLY A 128 9.55 5.33 -13.51
N ALA A 129 9.24 4.53 -12.49
CA ALA A 129 8.00 4.67 -11.74
C ALA A 129 7.93 5.97 -10.92
N ASP A 130 6.74 6.56 -10.84
CA ASP A 130 6.43 7.58 -9.83
C ASP A 130 6.17 6.91 -8.47
N ILE A 131 7.21 6.88 -7.64
CA ILE A 131 7.17 6.26 -6.31
C ILE A 131 6.20 6.96 -5.36
N GLU A 132 6.05 8.27 -5.46
CA GLU A 132 5.16 9.03 -4.57
C GLU A 132 3.69 8.78 -4.93
N ALA A 133 3.38 8.70 -6.23
CA ALA A 133 2.06 8.27 -6.68
C ALA A 133 1.73 6.83 -6.22
N LEU A 134 2.69 5.92 -6.28
CA LEU A 134 2.50 4.54 -5.83
C LEU A 134 2.30 4.42 -4.32
N LYS A 135 2.97 5.26 -3.51
CA LYS A 135 2.75 5.30 -2.05
C LYS A 135 1.41 5.94 -1.68
N ALA A 136 0.97 6.94 -2.44
CA ALA A 136 -0.28 7.65 -2.20
C ALA A 136 -1.53 6.87 -2.65
N LYS A 137 -1.35 5.85 -3.50
CA LYS A 137 -2.45 5.05 -4.02
C LYS A 137 -3.11 4.24 -2.91
N GLU A 138 -4.34 4.64 -2.56
CA GLU A 138 -5.13 3.99 -1.53
C GLU A 138 -5.36 2.50 -1.84
N VAL A 139 -5.00 1.66 -0.87
CA VAL A 139 -5.31 0.24 -0.87
C VAL A 139 -6.67 0.09 -0.18
N LYS A 140 -7.71 -0.16 -0.96
CA LYS A 140 -9.05 -0.40 -0.41
C LYS A 140 -9.02 -1.67 0.43
N SER A 141 -9.42 -1.57 1.70
CA SER A 141 -9.62 -2.73 2.58
C SER A 141 -10.54 -3.75 1.91
N GLU A 142 -10.05 -4.98 1.73
CA GLU A 142 -10.84 -6.08 1.18
C GLU A 142 -11.98 -6.52 2.13
N THR A 143 -11.87 -6.18 3.40
CA THR A 143 -12.84 -6.59 4.44
C THR A 143 -14.08 -5.70 4.50
N GLY A 144 -14.21 -4.74 3.57
CA GLY A 144 -15.25 -3.73 3.62
C GLY A 144 -15.05 -2.74 4.77
N PRO A 145 -16.05 -1.92 5.11
CA PRO A 145 -15.97 -1.06 6.29
C PRO A 145 -15.75 -1.92 7.54
N LEU A 146 -14.83 -1.50 8.40
CA LEU A 146 -14.58 -2.15 9.68
C LEU A 146 -15.90 -2.29 10.43
N LYS A 147 -16.32 -3.54 10.66
CA LYS A 147 -17.53 -3.82 11.42
C LYS A 147 -17.19 -3.73 12.90
N THR A 148 -17.66 -2.68 13.55
CA THR A 148 -17.65 -2.60 15.00
C THR A 148 -18.51 -3.71 15.57
N THR A 149 -17.95 -4.50 16.48
CA THR A 149 -18.67 -5.54 17.22
C THR A 149 -18.50 -5.27 18.70
N GLU A 150 -19.61 -5.26 19.42
CA GLU A 150 -19.63 -5.17 20.87
C GLU A 150 -19.71 -6.57 21.47
N LYS A 151 -18.90 -6.83 22.49
CA LYS A 151 -18.87 -8.10 23.22
C LYS A 151 -18.72 -7.79 24.71
N GLU A 152 -19.61 -8.33 25.51
CA GLU A 152 -19.49 -8.31 26.96
C GLU A 152 -18.78 -9.59 27.42
N VAL A 153 -17.74 -9.43 28.23
CA VAL A 153 -16.97 -10.51 28.85
C VAL A 153 -16.52 -10.05 30.23
N ASP A 154 -16.21 -11.00 31.11
CA ASP A 154 -15.74 -10.69 32.47
C ASP A 154 -14.30 -10.16 32.44
N VAL A 155 -13.46 -10.68 31.53
CA VAL A 155 -12.04 -10.32 31.42
C VAL A 155 -11.64 -10.12 29.96
N VAL A 156 -10.97 -8.99 29.69
CA VAL A 156 -10.28 -8.75 28.41
C VAL A 156 -8.77 -8.83 28.63
N VAL A 157 -8.10 -9.65 27.82
CA VAL A 157 -6.65 -9.78 27.81
C VAL A 157 -6.10 -9.16 26.53
N ILE A 158 -5.17 -8.21 26.70
CA ILE A 158 -4.49 -7.54 25.58
C ILE A 158 -3.09 -8.13 25.41
N GLY A 159 -2.87 -8.80 24.29
CA GLY A 159 -1.63 -9.49 23.93
C GLY A 159 -1.70 -10.99 24.20
N ALA A 160 -1.43 -11.79 23.17
CA ALA A 160 -1.41 -13.25 23.23
C ALA A 160 0.01 -13.81 23.39
N GLY A 161 0.85 -13.14 24.20
CA GLY A 161 2.14 -13.67 24.65
C GLY A 161 2.00 -14.65 25.81
N GLY A 162 3.12 -15.18 26.33
CA GLY A 162 3.10 -16.15 27.43
C GLY A 162 2.33 -15.67 28.66
N ALA A 163 2.54 -14.42 29.08
CA ALA A 163 1.82 -13.84 30.22
C ALA A 163 0.31 -13.68 29.94
N GLY A 164 -0.05 -13.17 28.76
CA GLY A 164 -1.46 -12.96 28.40
C GLY A 164 -2.23 -14.26 28.25
N LEU A 165 -1.66 -15.25 27.56
CA LEU A 165 -2.28 -16.58 27.45
C LEU A 165 -2.38 -17.28 28.80
N ALA A 166 -1.35 -17.20 29.66
CA ALA A 166 -1.42 -17.75 31.01
C ALA A 166 -2.51 -17.08 31.86
N ALA A 167 -2.63 -15.75 31.78
CA ALA A 167 -3.70 -15.01 32.45
C ALA A 167 -5.08 -15.41 31.92
N ALA A 168 -5.23 -15.55 30.59
CA ALA A 168 -6.48 -15.96 29.97
C ALA A 168 -6.91 -17.37 30.41
N VAL A 169 -5.98 -18.32 30.43
CA VAL A 169 -6.23 -19.70 30.90
C VAL A 169 -6.62 -19.70 32.37
N SER A 170 -5.88 -19.00 33.23
CA SER A 170 -6.17 -18.94 34.67
C SER A 170 -7.54 -18.32 34.95
N ALA A 171 -7.88 -17.19 34.30
CA ALA A 171 -9.19 -16.57 34.44
C ALA A 171 -10.32 -17.49 33.98
N HIS A 172 -10.14 -18.15 32.83
CA HIS A 172 -11.13 -19.09 32.30
C HIS A 172 -11.33 -20.31 33.21
N GLN A 173 -10.25 -20.87 33.78
CA GLN A 173 -10.32 -21.97 34.75
C GLN A 173 -11.06 -21.57 36.04
N ASN A 174 -11.11 -20.28 36.37
CA ASN A 174 -11.89 -19.75 37.51
C ASN A 174 -13.31 -19.29 37.10
N GLY A 175 -13.78 -19.69 35.92
CA GLY A 175 -15.16 -19.48 35.48
C GLY A 175 -15.42 -18.16 34.73
N ALA A 176 -14.40 -17.35 34.47
CA ALA A 176 -14.57 -16.11 33.70
C ALA A 176 -14.75 -16.39 32.20
N THR A 177 -15.59 -15.60 31.54
CA THR A 177 -15.57 -15.43 30.09
C THR A 177 -14.43 -14.49 29.71
N VAL A 178 -13.58 -14.92 28.77
CA VAL A 178 -12.33 -14.21 28.44
C VAL A 178 -12.28 -13.89 26.94
N LEU A 179 -11.99 -12.63 26.62
CA LEU A 179 -11.64 -12.19 25.27
C LEU A 179 -10.14 -11.88 25.20
N VAL A 180 -9.42 -12.53 24.30
CA VAL A 180 -7.99 -12.24 24.04
C VAL A 180 -7.87 -11.47 22.72
N LEU A 181 -7.16 -10.35 22.75
CA LEU A 181 -6.87 -9.52 21.58
C LEU A 181 -5.37 -9.54 21.30
N GLU A 182 -4.98 -9.83 20.05
CA GLU A 182 -3.60 -9.80 19.58
C GLU A 182 -3.53 -8.99 18.30
N LYS A 183 -2.54 -8.10 18.19
CA LYS A 183 -2.36 -7.27 17.00
C LYS A 183 -1.59 -8.01 15.90
N MET A 184 -0.73 -8.94 16.29
CA MET A 184 0.06 -9.74 15.37
C MET A 184 -0.82 -10.76 14.63
N PRO A 185 -0.46 -11.15 13.41
CA PRO A 185 -1.18 -12.19 12.66
C PRO A 185 -1.07 -13.58 13.29
N LYS A 186 -0.25 -13.72 14.36
CA LYS A 186 -0.01 -14.95 15.12
C LYS A 186 0.17 -14.62 16.59
N VAL A 187 -0.16 -15.59 17.45
CA VAL A 187 0.07 -15.49 18.90
C VAL A 187 1.54 -15.73 19.27
N GLY A 188 1.90 -15.41 20.51
CA GLY A 188 3.18 -15.78 21.11
C GLY A 188 4.15 -14.63 21.38
N GLY A 189 4.10 -13.55 20.59
CA GLY A 189 4.98 -12.38 20.78
C GLY A 189 6.46 -12.75 20.95
N ASN A 190 7.16 -12.16 21.91
CA ASN A 190 8.55 -12.54 22.21
C ASN A 190 8.69 -13.90 22.92
N THR A 191 7.61 -14.46 23.45
CA THR A 191 7.64 -15.76 24.13
C THR A 191 8.03 -16.88 23.14
N ILE A 192 7.56 -16.83 21.89
CA ILE A 192 7.93 -17.82 20.86
C ILE A 192 9.39 -17.72 20.39
N LEU A 193 10.07 -16.61 20.70
CA LEU A 193 11.49 -16.41 20.42
C LEU A 193 12.38 -16.77 21.62
N SER A 194 11.78 -16.97 22.79
CA SER A 194 12.51 -17.27 24.02
C SER A 194 12.92 -18.75 24.01
N GLY A 195 14.22 -19.03 23.94
CA GLY A 195 14.75 -20.40 23.86
C GLY A 195 15.72 -20.80 24.98
N ALA A 196 15.98 -19.93 25.96
CA ALA A 196 17.02 -20.15 26.98
C ALA A 196 16.52 -21.01 28.16
N ALA A 197 16.02 -20.38 29.22
CA ALA A 197 15.59 -21.07 30.42
C ALA A 197 14.33 -20.42 31.00
N TYR A 198 13.49 -21.23 31.64
CA TYR A 198 12.42 -20.78 32.53
C TYR A 198 12.85 -21.11 33.96
N ASN A 199 13.38 -20.12 34.68
CA ASN A 199 13.88 -20.35 36.02
C ASN A 199 12.72 -20.57 36.99
N ALA A 200 12.78 -21.66 37.73
CA ALA A 200 11.92 -21.93 38.88
C ALA A 200 12.82 -22.29 40.07
N VAL A 201 12.49 -21.75 41.24
CA VAL A 201 13.11 -22.19 42.49
C VAL A 201 12.49 -23.53 42.86
N ASP A 202 13.35 -24.51 43.16
CA ASP A 202 12.92 -25.73 43.86
C ASP A 202 12.53 -25.32 45.29
N PRO A 203 11.26 -25.52 45.71
CA PRO A 203 10.81 -25.09 47.02
C PRO A 203 11.30 -25.99 48.18
N GLU A 204 12.01 -27.09 47.90
CA GLU A 204 12.67 -27.94 48.91
C GLU A 204 13.95 -27.32 49.51
#